data_AF-A0A947CQH3-F1
#
_entry.id   AF-A0A947CQH3-F1
#
_cell.length_a   1.000
_cell.length_b   1.000
_cell.length_c   1.000
_cell.angle_alpha   90.00
_cell.angle_beta   90.00
_cell.angle_gamma   90.00
#
_symmetry.space_group_name_H-M   'P 1'
#
loop_
_entity.id
_entity.type
_entity.pdbx_description
1 polymer ?
#
loop_
_entity_poly.entity_id
_entity_poly.type
_entity_poly.pdbx_seq_one_letter_code
_entity_poly.pdbx_strand_id
1 'polypeptide(L)'
;MIAWLPITLVLALGGGVEDELDRLEGHQVERRADGSYRILDIAGRGAPLVGVVEMRGKALLLRTGDRAYRLRGPLAHPRMAGPGYKIWVIGKVRGPDLIAERLGVLAPPKR
;
A
#
# COMPACT_ATOMS: atom_id res chain seq x y z
N MET A 1 12.50 -21.95 8.33
CA MET A 1 11.03 -21.79 8.38
C MET A 1 10.70 -20.42 7.84
N ILE A 2 10.25 -20.33 6.59
CA ILE A 2 9.93 -19.04 5.95
C ILE A 2 8.51 -18.67 6.38
N ALA A 3 8.40 -17.68 7.26
CA ALA A 3 7.13 -17.15 7.71
C ALA A 3 6.42 -16.47 6.53
N TRP A 4 5.41 -17.13 5.98
CA TRP A 4 4.41 -16.53 5.10
C TRP A 4 3.64 -15.45 5.91
N LEU A 5 3.91 -14.18 5.62
CA LEU A 5 3.18 -13.01 6.14
C LEU A 5 2.52 -12.26 4.96
N PRO A 6 1.45 -11.48 5.20
CA PRO A 6 0.08 -11.85 4.85
C PRO A 6 -0.35 -11.46 3.43
N ILE A 7 -1.37 -12.19 2.98
CA ILE A 7 -2.19 -11.98 1.78
C ILE A 7 -2.68 -10.53 1.75
N THR A 8 -2.10 -9.72 0.86
CA THR A 8 -2.60 -8.36 0.61
C THR A 8 -3.39 -8.39 -0.69
N LEU A 9 -4.70 -8.59 -0.56
CA LEU A 9 -5.65 -8.43 -1.66
C LEU A 9 -5.86 -6.94 -1.91
N VAL A 10 -5.58 -6.47 -3.14
CA VAL A 10 -5.82 -5.07 -3.50
C VAL A 10 -7.20 -4.96 -4.15
N LEU A 11 -8.18 -4.50 -3.39
CA LEU A 11 -9.50 -4.13 -3.91
C LEU A 11 -9.43 -2.75 -4.57
N ALA A 12 -10.07 -2.60 -5.73
CA ALA A 12 -10.16 -1.38 -6.51
C ALA A 12 -11.04 -0.33 -5.80
N LEU A 13 -10.51 0.30 -4.76
CA LEU A 13 -11.18 1.39 -4.06
C LEU A 13 -10.82 2.73 -4.70
N GLY A 14 -11.28 2.97 -5.94
CA GLY A 14 -11.29 4.28 -6.64
C GLY A 14 -10.09 4.56 -7.53
N GLY A 15 -10.39 4.98 -8.78
CA GLY A 15 -9.46 4.90 -9.92
C GLY A 15 -9.65 3.55 -10.62
N GLY A 16 -9.64 3.50 -11.95
CA GLY A 16 -9.74 2.24 -12.66
C GLY A 16 -8.57 1.33 -12.29
N VAL A 17 -8.80 0.01 -12.22
CA VAL A 17 -7.73 -0.96 -11.94
C VAL A 17 -6.57 -0.81 -12.93
N GLU A 18 -6.88 -0.50 -14.19
CA GLU A 18 -5.86 -0.25 -15.22
C GLU A 18 -5.02 1.00 -14.90
N ASP A 19 -5.61 2.11 -14.42
CA ASP A 19 -4.86 3.30 -14.00
C ASP A 19 -3.88 3.01 -12.84
N GLU A 20 -4.28 2.12 -11.92
CA GLU A 20 -3.42 1.68 -10.83
C GLU A 20 -2.29 0.78 -11.34
N LEU A 21 -2.59 -0.10 -12.32
CA LEU A 21 -1.62 -1.02 -12.92
C LEU A 21 -0.59 -0.31 -13.80
N ASP A 22 -0.96 0.76 -14.50
CA ASP A 22 -0.01 1.59 -15.25
C ASP A 22 1.09 2.17 -14.36
N ARG A 23 0.76 2.49 -13.09
CA ARG A 23 1.73 2.96 -12.09
C ARG A 23 2.60 1.85 -11.51
N LEU A 24 2.30 0.60 -11.86
CA LEU A 24 3.03 -0.59 -11.46
C LEU A 24 3.81 -1.21 -12.64
N GLU A 25 3.98 -0.47 -13.74
CA GLU A 25 4.80 -0.91 -14.86
C GLU A 25 6.22 -1.28 -14.38
N GLY A 26 6.68 -2.48 -14.77
CA GLY A 26 7.97 -3.02 -14.31
C GLY A 26 7.94 -3.66 -12.92
N HIS A 27 6.76 -3.83 -12.30
CA HIS A 27 6.58 -4.58 -11.05
C HIS A 27 5.86 -5.91 -11.31
N GLN A 28 6.06 -6.89 -10.41
CA GLN A 28 5.38 -8.17 -10.54
C GLN A 28 4.00 -8.09 -9.93
N VAL A 29 2.98 -8.26 -10.75
CA VAL A 29 1.57 -8.21 -10.37
C VAL A 29 0.85 -9.48 -10.83
N GLU A 30 -0.04 -9.98 -9.99
CA GLU A 30 -0.97 -11.07 -10.31
C GLU A 30 -2.35 -10.46 -10.48
N ARG A 31 -2.91 -10.53 -11.70
CA ARG A 31 -4.31 -10.16 -11.96
C ARG A 31 -5.21 -11.34 -11.60
N ARG A 32 -6.36 -11.06 -11.01
CA ARG A 32 -7.38 -12.06 -10.67
C ARG A 32 -8.57 -11.96 -11.61
N ALA A 33 -9.30 -13.07 -11.74
CA ALA A 33 -10.47 -13.17 -12.62
C ALA A 33 -11.63 -12.24 -12.21
N ASP A 34 -11.66 -11.80 -10.95
CA ASP A 34 -12.64 -10.84 -10.41
C ASP A 34 -12.29 -9.37 -10.70
N GLY A 35 -11.23 -9.12 -11.49
CA GLY A 35 -10.75 -7.78 -11.82
C GLY A 35 -9.92 -7.14 -10.70
N SER A 36 -9.68 -7.82 -9.58
CA SER A 36 -8.72 -7.37 -8.58
C SER A 36 -7.29 -7.76 -8.98
N TYR A 37 -6.30 -7.22 -8.26
CA TYR A 37 -4.92 -7.62 -8.46
C TYR A 37 -4.18 -7.74 -7.13
N ARG A 38 -3.01 -8.36 -7.20
CA ARG A 38 -2.06 -8.49 -6.09
C ARG A 38 -0.69 -8.06 -6.58
N ILE A 39 -0.03 -7.24 -5.79
CA ILE A 39 1.39 -6.92 -6.02
C ILE A 39 2.22 -8.03 -5.38
N LEU A 40 2.97 -8.77 -6.20
CA LEU A 40 3.84 -9.86 -5.76
C LEU A 40 5.23 -9.35 -5.36
N ASP A 41 5.74 -8.39 -6.12
CA ASP A 41 7.07 -7.83 -5.91
C ASP A 41 7.18 -6.41 -6.45
N ILE A 42 7.83 -5.53 -5.69
CA ILE A 42 8.23 -4.19 -6.11
C ILE A 42 9.76 -4.14 -6.26
N ALA A 43 10.25 -4.27 -7.48
CA ALA A 43 11.67 -4.13 -7.84
C ALA A 43 12.62 -4.99 -6.96
N GLY A 44 12.29 -6.26 -6.78
CA GLY A 44 13.07 -7.24 -6.03
C GLY A 44 13.00 -7.11 -4.50
N ARG A 45 12.07 -6.31 -3.95
CA ARG A 45 11.94 -6.06 -2.51
C ARG A 45 10.88 -6.92 -1.82
N GLY A 46 10.17 -7.74 -2.57
CA GLY A 46 9.05 -8.56 -2.10
C GLY A 46 7.70 -7.83 -2.12
N ALA A 47 6.70 -8.50 -1.58
CA ALA A 47 5.31 -8.04 -1.60
C ALA A 47 5.10 -6.82 -0.66
N PRO A 48 4.56 -5.71 -1.17
CA PRO A 48 4.26 -4.54 -0.34
C PRO A 48 2.95 -4.72 0.46
N LEU A 49 2.81 -3.93 1.52
CA LEU A 49 1.51 -3.64 2.10
C LEU A 49 0.81 -2.59 1.26
N VAL A 50 -0.48 -2.79 0.99
CA VAL A 50 -1.29 -1.89 0.16
C VAL A 50 -2.48 -1.43 0.97
N GLY A 51 -2.75 -0.13 0.94
CA GLY A 51 -3.82 0.41 1.75
C GLY A 51 -4.13 1.87 1.44
N VAL A 52 -5.14 2.38 2.12
CA VAL A 52 -5.53 3.79 2.07
C VAL A 52 -4.92 4.52 3.25
N VAL A 53 -4.36 5.70 3.00
CA VAL A 53 -3.84 6.57 4.05
C VAL A 53 -5.00 7.24 4.78
N GLU A 54 -5.10 7.06 6.08
CA GLU A 54 -6.04 7.74 6.96
C GLU A 54 -5.27 8.69 7.90
N MET A 55 -5.94 9.75 8.36
CA MET A 55 -5.42 10.59 9.42
C MET A 55 -6.19 10.32 10.72
N ARG A 56 -5.46 10.02 11.80
CA ARG A 56 -6.04 9.91 13.15
C ARG A 56 -5.27 10.79 14.11
N GLY A 57 -5.91 11.88 14.55
CA GLY A 57 -5.25 12.93 15.30
C GLY A 57 -4.13 13.56 14.46
N LYS A 58 -2.88 13.43 14.93
CA LYS A 58 -1.68 13.94 14.23
C LYS A 58 -0.88 12.85 13.50
N ALA A 59 -1.37 11.61 13.47
CA ALA A 59 -0.66 10.49 12.85
C ALA A 59 -1.30 10.07 11.52
N LEU A 60 -0.47 9.68 10.56
CA LEU A 60 -0.89 8.98 9.35
C LEU A 60 -0.95 7.48 9.62
N LEU A 61 -2.01 6.83 9.17
CA LEU A 61 -2.20 5.39 9.26
C LEU A 61 -2.40 4.81 7.86
N LEU A 62 -1.81 3.65 7.61
CA LEU A 62 -2.14 2.84 6.44
C LEU A 62 -3.21 1.82 6.83
N ARG A 63 -4.43 2.01 6.32
CA ARG A 63 -5.52 1.04 6.45
C ARG A 63 -5.42 -0.01 5.35
N THR A 64 -5.23 -1.28 5.74
CA THR A 64 -5.13 -2.43 4.84
C THR A 64 -6.06 -3.54 5.35
N GLY A 65 -7.18 -3.76 4.66
CA GLY A 65 -8.26 -4.63 5.15
C GLY A 65 -8.71 -4.20 6.56
N ASP A 66 -8.79 -5.16 7.48
CA ASP A 66 -9.19 -4.92 8.87
C ASP A 66 -8.08 -4.34 9.78
N ARG A 67 -6.89 -4.12 9.23
CA ARG A 67 -5.73 -3.64 10.00
C ARG A 67 -5.39 -2.20 9.65
N ALA A 68 -4.84 -1.49 10.64
CA ALA A 68 -4.30 -0.15 10.45
C ALA A 68 -2.91 -0.08 11.10
N TYR A 69 -1.93 0.42 10.35
CA TYR A 69 -0.56 0.61 10.85
C TYR A 69 -0.23 2.10 10.86
N ARG A 70 0.36 2.59 11.95
CA ARG A 70 0.89 3.97 12.00
C ARG A 70 2.10 4.05 11.09
N LEU A 71 2.06 4.93 10.09
CA LEU A 71 3.18 5.15 9.20
C LEU A 71 4.25 5.96 9.93
N ARG A 72 5.49 5.45 9.90
CA ARG A 72 6.66 6.06 10.54
C ARG A 72 7.84 6.07 9.58
N GLY A 73 8.82 6.91 9.87
CA GLY A 73 10.05 7.06 9.08
C GLY A 73 10.03 8.27 8.15
N PRO A 74 11.14 8.57 7.47
CA PRO A 74 11.30 9.76 6.65
C PRO A 74 10.33 9.81 5.45
N LEU A 75 9.83 8.65 5.00
CA LEU A 75 8.86 8.58 3.92
C LEU A 75 7.41 8.75 4.38
N ALA A 76 7.13 8.67 5.69
CA ALA A 76 5.79 8.83 6.26
C ALA A 76 5.39 10.31 6.40
N HIS A 77 5.56 11.11 5.35
CA HIS A 77 5.20 12.52 5.34
C HIS A 77 3.97 12.80 4.44
N PRO A 78 3.03 13.66 4.88
CA PRO A 78 1.80 13.98 4.14
C PRO A 78 2.02 14.51 2.73
N ARG A 79 3.22 15.04 2.43
CA ARG A 79 3.56 15.63 1.13
C ARG A 79 3.73 14.59 0.01
N MET A 80 3.97 13.32 0.34
CA MET A 80 4.10 12.24 -0.66
C MET A 80 2.79 11.46 -0.85
N ALA A 81 2.00 11.28 0.22
CA ALA A 81 0.68 10.68 0.18
C ALA A 81 -0.14 11.15 1.39
N GLY A 82 -1.02 12.11 1.18
CA GLY A 82 -1.92 12.63 2.21
C GLY A 82 -3.06 11.67 2.55
N PRO A 83 -3.98 12.07 3.45
CA PRO A 83 -5.18 11.28 3.72
C PRO A 83 -6.02 11.04 2.46
N GLY A 84 -6.57 9.84 2.32
CA GLY A 84 -7.38 9.38 1.19
C GLY A 84 -6.58 8.74 0.04
N TYR A 85 -5.25 8.90 0.00
CA TYR A 85 -4.43 8.28 -1.04
C TYR A 85 -4.35 6.76 -0.85
N LYS A 86 -4.49 6.01 -1.94
CA LYS A 86 -4.16 4.58 -1.97
C LYS A 86 -2.67 4.43 -2.30
N ILE A 87 -1.93 3.73 -1.47
CA ILE A 87 -0.48 3.55 -1.62
C ILE A 87 -0.06 2.09 -1.44
N TRP A 88 1.08 1.74 -2.01
CA TRP A 88 1.86 0.57 -1.60
C TRP A 88 3.04 1.02 -0.74
N VAL A 89 3.43 0.20 0.24
CA VAL A 89 4.53 0.46 1.17
C VAL A 89 5.36 -0.80 1.36
N ILE A 90 6.67 -0.68 1.17
CA ILE A 90 7.68 -1.65 1.62
C ILE A 90 8.28 -1.11 2.92
N GLY A 91 8.35 -1.94 3.94
CA GLY A 91 8.87 -1.53 5.23
C GLY A 91 8.80 -2.63 6.28
N LYS A 92 9.10 -2.26 7.52
CA LYS A 92 9.11 -3.18 8.66
C LYS A 92 7.96 -2.89 9.60
N VAL A 93 7.16 -3.91 9.89
CA VAL A 93 6.12 -3.85 10.92
C VAL A 93 6.77 -4.04 12.29
N ARG A 94 6.52 -3.11 13.21
CA ARG A 94 6.95 -3.14 14.61
C ARG A 94 5.75 -2.82 15.49
N GLY A 95 5.06 -3.87 15.93
CA GLY A 95 3.79 -3.72 16.66
C GLY A 95 2.76 -2.93 15.81
N PRO A 96 2.27 -1.78 16.30
CA PRO A 96 1.29 -0.96 15.57
C PRO A 96 1.94 -0.04 14.52
N ASP A 97 3.27 0.02 14.42
CA ASP A 97 3.98 0.93 13.53
C ASP A 97 4.49 0.19 12.27
N LEU A 98 4.32 0.83 11.11
CA LEU A 98 4.96 0.44 9.86
C LEU A 98 6.05 1.47 9.54
N ILE A 99 7.30 1.06 9.70
CA ILE A 99 8.46 1.88 9.35
C ILE A 99 8.64 1.79 7.83
N ALA A 100 8.21 2.82 7.11
CA ALA A 100 8.24 2.86 5.66
C ALA A 100 9.69 3.05 5.15
N GLU A 101 10.15 2.10 4.34
CA GLU A 101 11.46 2.13 3.66
C GLU A 101 11.32 2.55 2.19
N ARG A 102 10.19 2.22 1.56
CA ARG A 102 9.80 2.68 0.22
C ARG A 102 8.28 2.77 0.13
N LEU A 103 7.76 3.72 -0.64
CA LEU A 103 6.33 3.79 -0.93
C LEU A 103 6.10 4.34 -2.34
N GLY A 104 4.90 4.10 -2.87
CA GLY A 104 4.42 4.70 -4.10
C GLY A 104 2.91 4.85 -4.09
N VAL A 105 2.41 5.80 -4.88
CA VAL A 105 0.99 6.14 -4.93
C VAL A 105 0.30 5.33 -6.02
N LEU A 106 -0.69 4.52 -5.64
CA LEU A 106 -1.55 3.79 -6.56
C LEU A 106 -2.69 4.66 -7.08
N ALA A 107 -3.38 5.37 -6.18
CA ALA A 107 -4.50 6.23 -6.56
C ALA A 107 -4.58 7.47 -5.66
N PRO A 108 -5.02 8.61 -6.20
CA PRO A 108 -5.35 9.79 -5.40
C PRO A 108 -6.64 9.55 -4.57
N PRO A 109 -6.97 10.44 -3.62
CA PRO A 109 -8.25 10.41 -2.91
C PRO A 109 -9.42 10.48 -3.89
N LYS A 110 -10.48 9.71 -3.63
CA LYS A 110 -11.74 9.88 -4.36
C LYS A 110 -12.28 11.28 -4.08
N ARG A 111 -12.59 12.04 -5.13
CA ARG A 111 -13.33 13.29 -5.03
C ARG A 111 -14.81 13.03 -4.80
#